data_AF-A0A532T9N8-F1
#
_entry.id   AF-A0A532T9N8-F1
#
_cell.length_a   1.000
_cell.length_b   1.000
_cell.length_c   1.000
_cell.angle_alpha   90.00
_cell.angle_beta   90.00
_cell.angle_gamma   90.00
#
_symmetry.space_group_name_H-M   'P 1'
#
loop_
_entity.id
_entity.type
_entity.pdbx_description
1 polymer ?
#
loop_
_entity_poly.entity_id
_entity_poly.type
_entity_poly.pdbx_seq_one_letter_code
_entity_poly.pdbx_strand_id
1 'polypeptide(L)'
;MSNNTEVNLLDNYTFFVIPSWGNLLDYPTLGKYANHKVSKITQDLVIFFGGSECAVSTERGTIYYLFGIGYYYTKFELQSGSYIIDNRQLTGLILSDFLYDHLATSKNITLENDRDVIVSENLFKLPIDLSYQSETKRTFIQGTLMRNLFIPYKDIFLELMETLKKPQSFQIDKTSPMLLSTHWDFYNQILISSEMDHELKANYTSPTAGLNGIKIGAKNHLKSYFSQRDLQYIQESTLKLKRVYSMMEYDPMYLFSIIRNASALLRSEIVSTNFQKSDKNNKKILKESIFISAEPQINSFVNWPEQFRRKTKDELEKSVVQVANKIYQPNEVDKSALPFKEYRNEQYQFEIRTMKRPIVELKPLPNMPTSNSLDILLTVKDIVNKDYDVRSIGKALEIARDYIKSMLLHSNILWDMSKFANIFQHTEPNLGLSPKEKFELIEKINKWINLIKKR
;
A
#
# COMPACT_ATOMS: atom_id res chain seq x y z
N MET A 1 -12.54 45.55 8.50
CA MET A 1 -11.15 45.89 8.86
C MET A 1 -10.32 44.63 8.67
N SER A 2 -9.59 44.53 7.57
CA SER A 2 -8.77 43.36 7.25
C SER A 2 -7.47 43.42 8.05
N ASN A 3 -7.33 42.58 9.07
CA ASN A 3 -6.04 42.28 9.66
C ASN A 3 -5.21 41.55 8.59
N ASN A 4 -4.43 42.30 7.80
CA ASN A 4 -3.33 41.75 7.00
C ASN A 4 -2.21 41.34 7.97
N THR A 5 -2.40 40.21 8.66
CA THR A 5 -1.26 39.41 9.09
C THR A 5 -0.60 38.88 7.82
N GLU A 6 0.61 39.34 7.50
CA GLU A 6 1.40 38.80 6.40
C GLU A 6 1.43 37.27 6.52
N VAL A 7 0.93 36.61 5.47
CA VAL A 7 0.85 35.16 5.41
C VAL A 7 2.27 34.63 5.19
N ASN A 8 2.85 34.04 6.23
CA ASN A 8 4.22 33.56 6.18
C ASN A 8 4.27 32.19 5.49
N LEU A 9 4.56 32.19 4.18
CA LEU A 9 4.85 30.98 3.41
C LEU A 9 6.22 30.45 3.81
N LEU A 10 6.26 29.23 4.35
CA LEU A 10 7.49 28.58 4.75
C LEU A 10 7.92 27.56 3.71
N ASP A 11 9.18 27.61 3.31
CA ASP A 11 9.78 26.55 2.50
C ASP A 11 9.98 25.30 3.33
N ASN A 12 9.35 24.21 2.90
CA ASN A 12 9.44 22.93 3.56
C ASN A 12 9.35 21.79 2.56
N TYR A 13 10.51 21.31 2.12
CA TYR A 13 10.64 20.17 1.22
C TYR A 13 10.29 18.89 1.97
N THR A 14 9.07 18.41 1.79
CA THR A 14 8.54 17.25 2.52
C THR A 14 7.98 16.22 1.56
N PHE A 15 8.17 14.96 1.94
CA PHE A 15 7.44 13.83 1.41
C PHE A 15 6.25 13.58 2.35
N PHE A 16 5.04 13.73 1.82
CA PHE A 16 3.80 13.71 2.59
C PHE A 16 2.81 12.75 1.94
N VAL A 17 2.37 11.72 2.66
CA VAL A 17 1.47 10.69 2.11
C VAL A 17 0.37 10.36 3.09
N ILE A 18 -0.88 10.41 2.61
CA ILE A 18 -2.08 9.94 3.31
C ILE A 18 -2.45 8.58 2.70
N PRO A 19 -2.28 7.47 3.44
CA PRO A 19 -2.50 6.09 2.96
C PRO A 19 -3.91 5.82 2.44
N SER A 20 -4.91 6.46 3.07
CA SER A 20 -6.31 6.37 2.68
C SER A 20 -7.04 7.67 3.01
N TRP A 21 -7.44 8.39 1.97
CA TRP A 21 -8.16 9.65 2.09
C TRP A 21 -9.55 9.45 2.71
N GLY A 22 -10.28 8.44 2.25
CA GLY A 22 -11.58 8.07 2.80
C GLY A 22 -11.49 7.67 4.26
N ASN A 23 -10.50 6.86 4.66
CA ASN A 23 -10.30 6.50 6.06
C ASN A 23 -10.01 7.74 6.92
N LEU A 24 -9.16 8.64 6.43
CA LEU A 24 -8.84 9.88 7.13
C LEU A 24 -10.08 10.76 7.39
N LEU A 25 -11.05 10.75 6.47
CA LEU A 25 -12.28 11.54 6.57
C LEU A 25 -13.45 10.78 7.22
N ASP A 26 -13.25 9.54 7.68
CA ASP A 26 -14.31 8.61 8.08
C ASP A 26 -15.40 8.45 7.01
N TYR A 27 -14.94 8.20 5.78
CA TYR A 27 -15.71 7.90 4.57
C TYR A 27 -16.98 8.75 4.43
N PRO A 28 -16.85 10.06 4.14
CA PRO A 28 -18.03 10.91 3.97
C PRO A 28 -18.86 10.51 2.74
N THR A 29 -18.22 9.92 1.72
CA THR A 29 -18.85 9.42 0.50
C THR A 29 -17.97 8.37 -0.19
N LEU A 30 -18.57 7.47 -0.97
CA LEU A 30 -17.84 6.67 -1.97
C LEU A 30 -17.71 7.40 -3.31
N GLY A 31 -18.45 8.50 -3.49
CA GLY A 31 -18.46 9.29 -4.71
C GLY A 31 -19.27 8.66 -5.85
N LYS A 32 -19.08 9.24 -7.03
CA LYS A 32 -19.63 8.74 -8.29
C LYS A 32 -18.52 8.71 -9.33
N TYR A 33 -18.64 7.82 -10.30
CA TYR A 33 -17.76 7.78 -11.46
C TYR A 33 -18.59 7.51 -12.71
N ALA A 34 -18.40 8.32 -13.75
CA ALA A 34 -19.20 8.26 -14.99
C ALA A 34 -20.73 8.18 -14.73
N ASN A 35 -21.24 8.98 -13.78
CA ASN A 35 -22.64 8.99 -13.32
C ASN A 35 -23.13 7.74 -12.58
N HIS A 36 -22.30 6.73 -12.37
CA HIS A 36 -22.59 5.57 -11.54
C HIS A 36 -22.12 5.77 -10.11
N LYS A 37 -22.86 5.22 -9.13
CA LYS A 37 -22.42 5.19 -7.74
C LYS A 37 -21.28 4.19 -7.60
N VAL A 38 -20.21 4.59 -6.92
CA VAL A 38 -19.11 3.69 -6.58
C VAL A 38 -19.60 2.71 -5.52
N SER A 39 -19.38 1.41 -5.74
CA SER A 39 -19.82 0.36 -4.82
C SER A 39 -18.80 0.10 -3.71
N LYS A 40 -17.51 0.19 -4.04
CA LYS A 40 -16.41 -0.12 -3.11
C LYS A 40 -15.14 0.62 -3.49
N ILE A 41 -14.44 1.17 -2.51
CA ILE A 41 -13.09 1.75 -2.70
C ILE A 41 -12.07 0.81 -2.07
N THR A 42 -11.14 0.32 -2.89
CA THR A 42 -10.07 -0.58 -2.44
C THR A 42 -8.84 0.20 -2.01
N GLN A 43 -8.49 1.25 -2.74
CA GLN A 43 -7.35 2.14 -2.43
C GLN A 43 -7.72 3.58 -2.80
N ASP A 44 -7.31 4.53 -1.98
CA ASP A 44 -7.53 5.97 -2.17
C ASP A 44 -6.38 6.78 -1.56
N LEU A 45 -5.19 6.61 -2.15
CA LEU A 45 -3.93 7.17 -1.68
C LEU A 45 -3.77 8.63 -2.13
N VAL A 46 -3.26 9.49 -1.25
CA VAL A 46 -2.83 10.85 -1.62
C VAL A 46 -1.33 10.98 -1.35
N ILE A 47 -0.53 11.21 -2.38
CA ILE A 47 0.92 11.45 -2.29
C ILE A 47 1.19 12.93 -2.60
N PHE A 48 2.05 13.59 -1.82
CA PHE A 48 2.55 14.93 -2.06
C PHE A 48 4.07 14.99 -1.91
N PHE A 49 4.74 15.59 -2.89
CA PHE A 49 6.05 16.19 -2.73
C PHE A 49 5.85 17.68 -2.44
N GLY A 50 5.83 18.03 -1.15
CA GLY A 50 5.63 19.38 -0.66
C GLY A 50 6.87 20.26 -0.89
N GLY A 51 6.64 21.52 -1.22
CA GLY A 51 7.67 22.54 -1.36
C GLY A 51 7.49 23.70 -0.39
N SER A 52 6.24 24.11 -0.14
CA SER A 52 5.93 25.16 0.83
C SER A 52 4.65 24.85 1.60
N GLU A 53 4.56 25.42 2.79
CA GLU A 53 3.42 25.25 3.69
C GLU A 53 3.04 26.56 4.37
N CYS A 54 1.80 26.65 4.82
CA CYS A 54 1.32 27.82 5.54
C CYS A 54 0.11 27.50 6.42
N ALA A 55 -0.05 28.24 7.53
CA ALA A 55 -1.22 28.22 8.38
C ALA A 55 -1.89 29.61 8.33
N VAL A 56 -3.16 29.65 7.96
CA VAL A 56 -3.95 30.88 7.85
C VAL A 56 -5.10 30.82 8.84
N SER A 57 -5.11 31.77 9.78
CA SER A 57 -6.22 31.92 10.74
C SER A 57 -7.41 32.58 10.06
N THR A 58 -8.58 31.98 10.16
CA THR A 58 -9.85 32.50 9.64
C THR A 58 -10.90 32.61 10.74
N GLU A 59 -12.05 33.23 10.43
CA GLU A 59 -13.19 33.32 11.36
C GLU A 59 -13.73 31.95 11.78
N ARG A 60 -13.56 30.92 10.94
CA ARG A 60 -14.02 29.55 11.18
C ARG A 60 -12.91 28.60 11.68
N GLY A 61 -11.82 29.17 12.19
CA GLY A 61 -10.66 28.42 12.66
C GLY A 61 -9.46 28.50 11.70
N THR A 62 -8.49 27.62 11.88
CA THR A 62 -7.25 27.66 11.09
C THR A 62 -7.34 26.75 9.89
N ILE A 63 -6.83 27.25 8.76
CA ILE A 63 -6.68 26.49 7.53
C ILE A 63 -5.18 26.27 7.29
N TYR A 64 -4.80 25.03 7.06
CA TYR A 64 -3.43 24.66 6.73
C TYR A 64 -3.32 24.33 5.25
N TYR A 65 -2.30 24.89 4.62
CA TYR A 65 -1.98 24.71 3.22
C TYR A 65 -0.65 23.98 3.08
N LEU A 66 -0.62 22.99 2.19
CA LEU A 66 0.60 22.38 1.68
C LEU A 66 0.59 22.52 0.16
N PHE A 67 1.60 23.17 -0.40
CA PHE A 67 1.76 23.37 -1.83
C PHE A 67 2.92 22.52 -2.37
N GLY A 68 2.73 21.99 -3.57
CA GLY A 68 3.72 21.16 -4.22
C GLY A 68 3.09 20.25 -5.27
N ILE A 69 3.69 19.09 -5.48
CA ILE A 69 3.24 18.13 -6.49
C ILE A 69 2.50 17.00 -5.82
N GLY A 70 1.19 16.97 -6.01
CA GLY A 70 0.31 15.98 -5.44
C GLY A 70 -0.29 15.02 -6.46
N TYR A 71 -0.65 13.84 -5.98
CA TYR A 71 -1.26 12.77 -6.74
C TYR A 71 -2.31 12.09 -5.90
N TYR A 72 -3.57 12.19 -6.33
CA TYR A 72 -4.66 11.42 -5.75
C TYR A 72 -4.91 10.19 -6.63
N TYR A 73 -4.68 9.01 -6.07
CA TYR A 73 -4.86 7.74 -6.76
C TYR A 73 -6.03 7.00 -6.13
N THR A 74 -6.93 6.50 -6.97
CA THR A 74 -8.08 5.70 -6.53
C THR A 74 -8.19 4.40 -7.31
N LYS A 75 -8.45 3.32 -6.59
CA LYS A 75 -8.82 2.02 -7.14
C LYS A 75 -10.14 1.58 -6.52
N PHE A 76 -11.17 1.46 -7.34
CA PHE A 76 -12.54 1.27 -6.87
C PHE A 76 -13.34 0.36 -7.80
N GLU A 77 -14.51 -0.05 -7.36
CA GLU A 77 -15.46 -0.88 -8.09
C GLU A 77 -16.76 -0.08 -8.29
N LEU A 78 -17.36 -0.18 -9.48
CA LEU A 78 -18.74 0.23 -9.72
C LEU A 78 -19.72 -0.93 -9.53
N GLN A 79 -19.25 -2.13 -9.88
CA GLN A 79 -19.92 -3.41 -9.76
C GLN A 79 -18.90 -4.41 -9.23
N SER A 80 -19.37 -5.40 -8.46
CA SER A 80 -18.48 -6.36 -7.82
C SER A 80 -17.65 -7.12 -8.85
N GLY A 81 -16.33 -7.17 -8.64
CA GLY A 81 -15.40 -7.96 -9.45
C GLY A 81 -14.70 -7.22 -10.60
N SER A 82 -15.03 -5.95 -10.86
CA SER A 82 -14.32 -5.11 -11.85
C SER A 82 -13.68 -3.88 -11.20
N TYR A 83 -12.35 -3.85 -11.15
CA TYR A 83 -11.60 -2.70 -10.64
C TYR A 83 -11.39 -1.65 -11.73
N ILE A 84 -11.65 -0.40 -11.37
CA ILE A 84 -11.32 0.79 -12.14
C ILE A 84 -10.23 1.54 -11.37
N ILE A 85 -9.24 2.05 -12.10
CA ILE A 85 -8.19 2.90 -11.58
C ILE A 85 -8.41 4.30 -12.16
N ASP A 86 -8.41 5.31 -11.29
CA ASP A 86 -8.47 6.72 -11.67
C ASP A 86 -7.46 7.52 -10.85
N ASN A 87 -6.87 8.54 -11.46
CA ASN A 87 -5.85 9.38 -10.84
C ASN A 87 -6.06 10.86 -11.15
N ARG A 88 -5.72 11.72 -10.19
CA ARG A 88 -5.84 13.18 -10.30
C ARG A 88 -4.55 13.86 -9.84
N GLN A 89 -4.03 14.75 -10.68
CA GLN A 89 -2.90 15.62 -10.35
C GLN A 89 -3.38 16.76 -9.44
N LEU A 90 -2.59 17.09 -8.42
CA LEU A 90 -2.90 18.13 -7.45
C LEU A 90 -1.70 19.08 -7.31
N THR A 91 -1.94 20.37 -7.10
CA THR A 91 -0.87 21.35 -6.81
C THR A 91 -0.88 21.83 -5.37
N GLY A 92 -1.90 21.45 -4.60
CA GLY A 92 -1.96 21.76 -3.18
C GLY A 92 -3.01 20.96 -2.42
N LEU A 93 -2.88 20.99 -1.10
CA LEU A 93 -3.74 20.35 -0.13
C LEU A 93 -4.17 21.40 0.89
N ILE A 94 -5.47 21.42 1.20
CA ILE A 94 -6.08 22.31 2.19
C ILE A 94 -6.66 21.44 3.30
N LEU A 95 -6.11 21.57 4.51
CA LEU A 95 -6.57 20.87 5.70
C LEU A 95 -7.24 21.88 6.65
N SER A 96 -8.43 21.53 7.14
CA SER A 96 -9.06 22.25 8.23
C SER A 96 -8.47 21.84 9.57
N ASP A 97 -8.55 22.73 10.55
CA ASP A 97 -8.11 22.52 11.94
C ASP A 97 -8.56 21.19 12.55
N PHE A 98 -9.84 20.84 12.51
CA PHE A 98 -10.33 19.58 13.07
C PHE A 98 -9.71 18.33 12.43
N LEU A 99 -9.40 18.39 11.13
CA LEU A 99 -8.79 17.28 10.42
C LEU A 99 -7.30 17.20 10.68
N TYR A 100 -6.65 18.37 10.70
CA TYR A 100 -5.25 18.48 11.07
C TYR A 100 -5.00 17.95 12.48
N ASP A 101 -5.89 18.27 13.43
CA ASP A 101 -5.82 17.78 14.81
C ASP A 101 -6.04 16.26 14.87
N HIS A 102 -6.94 15.72 14.04
CA HIS A 102 -7.11 14.28 13.92
C HIS A 102 -5.86 13.57 13.39
N LEU A 103 -5.18 14.15 12.39
CA LEU A 103 -3.89 13.66 11.91
C LEU A 103 -2.82 13.75 13.01
N ALA A 104 -2.76 14.87 13.71
CA ALA A 104 -1.74 15.17 14.72
C ALA A 104 -1.87 14.35 16.01
N THR A 105 -3.05 13.77 16.25
CA THR A 105 -3.36 12.87 17.38
C THR A 105 -3.39 11.39 16.97
N SER A 106 -3.17 11.09 15.68
CA SER A 106 -3.18 9.72 15.19
C SER A 106 -2.06 8.89 15.82
N LYS A 107 -2.32 7.59 15.96
CA LYS A 107 -1.40 6.69 16.64
C LYS A 107 -0.10 6.56 15.84
N ASN A 108 1.01 6.97 16.46
CA ASN A 108 2.34 6.77 15.89
C ASN A 108 2.66 5.28 15.81
N ILE A 109 3.03 4.82 14.62
CA ILE A 109 3.42 3.45 14.36
C ILE A 109 4.85 3.24 14.85
N THR A 110 5.75 4.23 14.69
CA THR A 110 7.15 4.16 15.12
C THR A 110 7.82 5.53 15.20
N LEU A 111 8.69 5.72 16.20
CA LEU A 111 9.47 6.93 16.61
C LEU A 111 8.73 7.82 17.62
N GLU A 112 8.93 7.57 18.92
CA GLU A 112 8.38 8.43 19.99
C GLU A 112 9.11 9.78 20.14
N ASN A 113 10.22 10.03 19.42
CA ASN A 113 11.15 11.11 19.74
C ASN A 113 11.68 11.94 18.55
N ASP A 114 11.10 11.85 17.35
CA ASP A 114 11.55 12.66 16.19
C ASP A 114 10.40 13.50 15.62
N ARG A 115 10.38 14.80 15.92
CA ARG A 115 9.26 15.69 15.56
C ARG A 115 9.07 15.88 14.05
N ASP A 116 10.13 15.68 13.27
CA ASP A 116 10.08 15.95 11.83
C ASP A 116 9.62 14.75 11.01
N VAL A 117 9.75 13.54 11.57
CA VAL A 117 9.39 12.27 10.90
C VAL A 117 8.16 11.70 11.56
N ILE A 118 7.02 11.88 10.91
CA ILE A 118 5.74 11.37 11.40
C ILE A 118 5.40 10.13 10.60
N VAL A 119 5.34 9.00 11.29
CA VAL A 119 4.90 7.73 10.71
C VAL A 119 3.76 7.21 11.56
N SER A 120 2.55 7.56 11.17
CA SER A 120 1.30 7.18 11.81
C SER A 120 0.41 6.38 10.87
N GLU A 121 -0.68 5.82 11.41
CA GLU A 121 -1.66 5.05 10.62
C GLU A 121 -2.28 5.87 9.48
N ASN A 122 -2.46 7.18 9.69
CA ASN A 122 -3.13 8.07 8.74
C ASN A 122 -2.16 9.00 7.98
N LEU A 123 -0.88 9.03 8.34
CA LEU A 123 0.08 9.96 7.74
C LEU A 123 1.52 9.42 7.74
N PHE A 124 2.16 9.54 6.59
CA PHE A 124 3.61 9.48 6.47
C PHE A 124 4.12 10.87 6.07
N LYS A 125 4.79 11.57 6.98
CA LYS A 125 5.49 12.82 6.69
C LYS A 125 6.97 12.65 6.98
N LEU A 126 7.79 13.01 6.02
CA LEU A 126 9.24 12.97 6.12
C LEU A 126 9.83 14.21 5.45
N PRO A 127 10.81 14.90 6.05
CA PRO A 127 11.59 15.87 5.31
C PRO A 127 12.36 15.14 4.20
N ILE A 128 12.38 15.72 3.00
CA ILE A 128 13.18 15.15 1.90
C ILE A 128 14.66 15.09 2.33
N ASP A 129 15.07 16.05 3.15
CA ASP A 129 16.39 16.14 3.71
C ASP A 129 16.58 15.32 4.99
N LEU A 130 17.46 14.32 4.96
CA LEU A 130 17.74 13.47 6.14
C LEU A 130 19.20 13.48 6.61
N SER A 131 20.06 14.38 6.11
CA SER A 131 21.47 14.36 6.54
C SER A 131 21.70 14.66 8.01
N TYR A 132 20.79 15.42 8.63
CA TYR A 132 20.88 15.78 10.03
C TYR A 132 20.59 14.58 10.96
N GLN A 133 19.97 13.52 10.43
CA GLN A 133 19.67 12.31 11.18
C GLN A 133 20.89 11.38 11.25
N SER A 134 21.03 10.62 12.35
CA SER A 134 22.06 9.58 12.45
C SER A 134 21.83 8.47 11.42
N GLU A 135 22.88 7.75 11.07
CA GLU A 135 22.80 6.65 10.10
C GLU A 135 21.84 5.55 10.56
N THR A 136 21.87 5.19 11.84
CA THR A 136 20.94 4.21 12.43
C THR A 136 19.48 4.64 12.28
N LYS A 137 19.19 5.92 12.53
CA LYS A 137 17.84 6.48 12.35
C LYS A 137 17.43 6.48 10.88
N ARG A 138 18.31 6.88 9.97
CA ARG A 138 18.06 6.84 8.52
C ARG A 138 17.72 5.43 8.03
N THR A 139 18.49 4.43 8.45
CA THR A 139 18.24 3.02 8.11
C THR A 139 16.91 2.53 8.66
N PHE A 140 16.54 2.93 9.88
CA PHE A 140 15.25 2.60 10.46
C PHE A 140 14.09 3.24 9.67
N ILE A 141 14.15 4.55 9.41
CA ILE A 141 13.16 5.28 8.61
C ILE A 141 12.99 4.62 7.24
N GLN A 142 14.10 4.31 6.58
CA GLN A 142 14.11 3.61 5.31
C GLN A 142 13.40 2.25 5.40
N GLY A 143 13.73 1.42 6.40
CA GLY A 143 13.09 0.12 6.60
C GLY A 143 11.58 0.24 6.84
N THR A 144 11.17 1.20 7.65
CA THR A 144 9.76 1.49 7.96
C THR A 144 8.99 1.96 6.72
N LEU A 145 9.53 2.92 5.96
CA LEU A 145 8.89 3.40 4.73
C LEU A 145 8.83 2.32 3.66
N MET A 146 9.89 1.53 3.49
CA MET A 146 9.88 0.41 2.55
C MET A 146 8.78 -0.59 2.90
N ARG A 147 8.66 -0.99 4.16
CA ARG A 147 7.67 -1.98 4.61
C ARG A 147 6.23 -1.46 4.56
N ASN A 148 5.99 -0.26 5.06
CA ASN A 148 4.63 0.23 5.33
C ASN A 148 4.06 1.08 4.18
N LEU A 149 4.90 1.62 3.30
CA LEU A 149 4.47 2.53 2.24
C LEU A 149 4.91 2.07 0.85
N PHE A 150 6.22 1.92 0.61
CA PHE A 150 6.70 1.67 -0.75
C PHE A 150 6.40 0.26 -1.26
N ILE A 151 6.48 -0.79 -0.43
CA ILE A 151 6.12 -2.16 -0.86
C ILE A 151 4.62 -2.28 -1.15
N PRO A 152 3.70 -1.85 -0.25
CA PRO A 152 2.26 -1.96 -0.50
C PRO A 152 1.75 -1.12 -1.68
N TYR A 153 2.39 0.04 -1.94
CA TYR A 153 1.94 1.00 -2.94
C TYR A 153 2.94 1.19 -4.09
N LYS A 154 3.82 0.21 -4.32
CA LYS A 154 4.92 0.28 -5.30
C LYS A 154 4.46 0.77 -6.67
N ASP A 155 3.43 0.14 -7.20
CA ASP A 155 2.93 0.41 -8.55
C ASP A 155 2.43 1.86 -8.69
N ILE A 156 1.82 2.39 -7.62
CA ILE A 156 1.31 3.78 -7.59
C ILE A 156 2.46 4.78 -7.63
N PHE A 157 3.56 4.52 -6.90
CA PHE A 157 4.74 5.37 -6.95
C PHE A 157 5.42 5.33 -8.32
N LEU A 158 5.49 4.15 -8.95
CA LEU A 158 6.03 4.02 -10.30
C LEU A 158 5.19 4.80 -11.32
N GLU A 159 3.86 4.66 -11.28
CA GLU A 159 2.92 5.40 -12.11
C GLU A 159 3.03 6.91 -11.91
N LEU A 160 3.16 7.36 -10.66
CA LEU A 160 3.38 8.78 -10.33
C LEU A 160 4.68 9.29 -10.96
N MET A 161 5.79 8.57 -10.79
CA MET A 161 7.07 8.99 -11.34
C MET A 161 7.07 9.00 -12.88
N GLU A 162 6.42 8.04 -13.53
CA GLU A 162 6.21 8.05 -14.98
C GLU A 162 5.36 9.25 -15.42
N THR A 163 4.31 9.56 -14.67
CA THR A 163 3.48 10.74 -14.91
C THR A 163 4.31 12.01 -14.77
N LEU A 164 5.22 12.10 -13.80
CA LEU A 164 6.12 13.24 -13.61
C LEU A 164 7.18 13.37 -14.70
N LYS A 165 7.50 12.32 -15.44
CA LYS A 165 8.38 12.42 -16.62
C LYS A 165 7.66 12.99 -17.85
N LYS A 166 6.33 12.87 -17.93
CA LYS A 166 5.55 13.42 -19.06
C LYS A 166 5.63 14.96 -19.06
N PRO A 167 5.95 15.60 -20.21
CA PRO A 167 5.95 17.07 -20.33
C PRO A 167 4.57 17.71 -20.17
N GLN A 168 3.51 16.93 -20.37
CA GLN A 168 2.11 17.37 -20.30
C GLN A 168 1.55 17.38 -18.87
N SER A 169 2.22 16.76 -17.90
CA SER A 169 1.75 16.76 -16.51
C SER A 169 2.22 18.00 -15.76
N PHE A 170 1.39 18.49 -14.83
CA PHE A 170 1.68 19.67 -14.00
C PHE A 170 2.11 20.91 -14.80
N GLN A 171 1.47 21.16 -15.95
CA GLN A 171 1.65 22.40 -16.71
C GLN A 171 0.92 23.55 -16.02
N ILE A 172 1.50 24.09 -14.94
CA ILE A 172 0.82 25.05 -14.04
C ILE A 172 0.28 26.26 -14.80
N ASP A 173 0.97 26.71 -15.84
CA ASP A 173 0.54 27.82 -16.70
C ASP A 173 -0.79 27.53 -17.43
N LYS A 174 -1.10 26.26 -17.71
CA LYS A 174 -2.34 25.82 -18.38
C LYS A 174 -3.36 25.20 -17.44
N THR A 175 -2.91 24.45 -16.45
CA THR A 175 -3.79 23.75 -15.50
C THR A 175 -4.25 24.68 -14.38
N SER A 176 -3.47 25.72 -14.05
CA SER A 176 -3.67 26.55 -12.87
C SER A 176 -3.71 25.71 -11.56
N PRO A 177 -3.98 26.31 -10.38
CA PRO A 177 -4.01 25.54 -9.13
C PRO A 177 -5.14 24.51 -9.08
N MET A 178 -4.80 23.31 -8.59
CA MET A 178 -5.70 22.17 -8.33
C MET A 178 -5.54 21.76 -6.87
N LEU A 179 -6.53 22.07 -6.01
CA LEU A 179 -6.40 21.94 -4.56
C LEU A 179 -7.35 20.88 -4.02
N LEU A 180 -6.83 19.84 -3.39
CA LEU A 180 -7.65 18.91 -2.62
C LEU A 180 -8.02 19.56 -1.30
N SER A 181 -9.31 19.64 -0.97
CA SER A 181 -9.79 20.48 0.13
C SER A 181 -10.64 19.73 1.13
N THR A 182 -10.41 20.05 2.40
CA THR A 182 -11.31 19.73 3.51
C THR A 182 -11.87 20.99 4.15
N HIS A 183 -11.76 22.14 3.46
CA HIS A 183 -12.31 23.41 3.94
C HIS A 183 -13.81 23.30 4.18
N TRP A 184 -14.33 24.05 5.15
CA TRP A 184 -15.73 24.05 5.55
C TRP A 184 -16.73 24.16 4.36
N ASP A 185 -16.45 25.04 3.41
CA ASP A 185 -17.34 25.27 2.25
C ASP A 185 -17.10 24.30 1.07
N PHE A 186 -16.00 23.55 1.11
CA PHE A 186 -15.50 22.71 0.02
C PHE A 186 -15.07 21.33 0.52
N TYR A 187 -15.77 20.83 1.54
CA TYR A 187 -15.35 19.63 2.25
C TYR A 187 -15.35 18.40 1.33
N ASN A 188 -14.20 17.71 1.28
CA ASN A 188 -13.95 16.54 0.45
C ASN A 188 -14.17 16.82 -1.06
N GLN A 189 -13.63 17.93 -1.55
CA GLN A 189 -13.71 18.33 -2.96
C GLN A 189 -12.33 18.72 -3.51
N ILE A 190 -12.17 18.62 -4.83
CA ILE A 190 -11.04 19.26 -5.52
C ILE A 190 -11.50 20.61 -6.07
N LEU A 191 -10.75 21.66 -5.75
CA LEU A 191 -10.92 23.00 -6.30
C LEU A 191 -10.03 23.16 -7.53
N ILE A 192 -10.61 23.60 -8.64
CA ILE A 192 -9.88 23.94 -9.86
C ILE A 192 -10.06 25.41 -10.24
N SER A 193 -9.13 25.96 -11.01
CA SER A 193 -9.23 27.33 -11.52
C SER A 193 -10.29 27.44 -12.63
N SER A 194 -10.93 28.61 -12.72
CA SER A 194 -11.80 28.95 -13.84
C SER A 194 -11.03 29.10 -15.15
N GLU A 195 -9.76 29.50 -15.06
CA GLU A 195 -8.85 29.80 -16.16
C GLU A 195 -8.11 28.56 -16.71
N MET A 196 -8.41 27.37 -16.17
CA MET A 196 -7.89 26.11 -16.70
C MET A 196 -8.34 25.92 -18.15
N ASP A 197 -7.44 25.42 -19.00
CA ASP A 197 -7.73 25.11 -20.41
C ASP A 197 -9.01 24.27 -20.57
N HIS A 198 -9.82 24.58 -21.58
CA HIS A 198 -11.17 24.05 -21.71
C HIS A 198 -11.21 22.52 -21.88
N GLU A 199 -10.28 21.94 -22.65
CA GLU A 199 -10.23 20.49 -22.87
C GLU A 199 -9.79 19.76 -21.59
N LEU A 200 -8.76 20.28 -20.93
CA LEU A 200 -8.29 19.73 -19.65
C LEU A 200 -9.36 19.84 -18.56
N LYS A 201 -10.08 20.97 -18.51
CA LYS A 201 -11.14 21.22 -17.56
C LYS A 201 -12.32 20.27 -17.75
N ALA A 202 -12.75 19.99 -18.98
CA ALA A 202 -13.82 19.04 -19.26
C ALA A 202 -13.46 17.63 -18.76
N ASN A 203 -12.23 17.18 -19.01
CA ASN A 203 -11.74 15.89 -18.55
C ASN A 203 -11.56 15.84 -17.02
N TYR A 204 -11.05 16.91 -16.44
CA TYR A 204 -10.76 16.98 -15.01
C TYR A 204 -12.02 17.10 -14.16
N THR A 205 -13.09 17.73 -14.65
CA THR A 205 -14.37 17.89 -13.91
C THR A 205 -15.21 16.61 -13.81
N SER A 206 -14.81 15.53 -14.47
CA SER A 206 -15.49 14.24 -14.36
C SER A 206 -15.50 13.76 -12.89
N PRO A 207 -16.63 13.23 -12.38
CA PRO A 207 -16.69 12.70 -11.03
C PRO A 207 -15.69 11.56 -10.80
N THR A 208 -15.03 11.57 -9.64
CA THR A 208 -14.08 10.53 -9.18
C THR A 208 -14.58 9.92 -7.87
N ALA A 209 -14.18 8.67 -7.63
CA ALA A 209 -14.45 7.97 -6.38
C ALA A 209 -13.86 8.71 -5.17
N GLY A 210 -14.47 8.52 -4.01
CA GLY A 210 -13.99 9.05 -2.72
C GLY A 210 -14.17 10.56 -2.50
N LEU A 211 -14.57 11.32 -3.53
CA LEU A 211 -14.78 12.77 -3.46
C LEU A 211 -16.27 13.14 -3.59
N ASN A 212 -16.66 14.26 -2.98
CA ASN A 212 -18.00 14.83 -3.15
C ASN A 212 -18.19 15.47 -4.53
N GLY A 213 -17.10 15.92 -5.16
CA GLY A 213 -17.11 16.52 -6.48
C GLY A 213 -15.91 17.42 -6.73
N ILE A 214 -15.93 18.08 -7.89
CA ILE A 214 -14.88 18.98 -8.34
C ILE A 214 -15.53 20.34 -8.60
N LYS A 215 -15.04 21.39 -7.92
CA LYS A 215 -15.65 22.72 -7.94
C LYS A 215 -14.68 23.75 -8.52
N ILE A 216 -15.24 24.67 -9.30
CA ILE A 216 -14.48 25.77 -9.90
C ILE A 216 -14.39 26.91 -8.89
N GLY A 217 -13.18 27.43 -8.65
CA GLY A 217 -12.96 28.55 -7.72
C GLY A 217 -11.59 28.61 -7.05
N ALA A 218 -10.64 27.72 -7.38
CA ALA A 218 -9.35 27.63 -6.67
C ALA A 218 -8.58 28.96 -6.64
N LYS A 219 -8.48 29.65 -7.78
CA LYS A 219 -7.74 30.93 -7.86
C LYS A 219 -8.38 32.03 -7.02
N ASN A 220 -9.71 32.13 -7.01
CA ASN A 220 -10.42 33.12 -6.21
C ASN A 220 -10.26 32.83 -4.71
N HIS A 221 -10.31 31.56 -4.33
CA HIS A 221 -10.06 31.13 -2.96
C HIS A 221 -8.62 31.44 -2.51
N LEU A 222 -7.62 31.20 -3.34
CA LEU A 222 -6.24 31.55 -2.97
C LEU A 222 -6.04 33.08 -2.90
N LYS A 223 -6.63 33.85 -3.81
CA LYS A 223 -6.57 35.33 -3.80
C LYS A 223 -7.19 35.97 -2.57
N SER A 224 -8.08 35.29 -1.84
CA SER A 224 -8.63 35.83 -0.59
C SER A 224 -7.67 35.76 0.58
N TYR A 225 -6.61 34.95 0.49
CA TYR A 225 -5.65 34.74 1.58
C TYR A 225 -4.22 35.10 1.21
N PHE A 226 -3.84 35.01 -0.05
CA PHE A 226 -2.45 35.18 -0.50
C PHE A 226 -2.32 36.41 -1.41
N SER A 227 -1.19 37.12 -1.29
CA SER A 227 -0.86 38.22 -2.19
C SER A 227 -0.48 37.69 -3.57
N GLN A 228 -0.47 38.57 -4.59
CA GLN A 228 -0.05 38.17 -5.94
C GLN A 228 1.41 37.66 -5.97
N ARG A 229 2.28 38.18 -5.10
CA ARG A 229 3.67 37.73 -4.96
C ARG A 229 3.74 36.31 -4.41
N ASP A 230 2.93 36.00 -3.39
CA ASP A 230 2.84 34.68 -2.78
C ASP A 230 2.35 33.62 -3.80
N LEU A 231 1.36 33.99 -4.62
CA LEU A 231 0.85 33.10 -5.67
C LEU A 231 1.89 32.79 -6.74
N GLN A 232 2.67 33.80 -7.15
CA GLN A 232 3.80 33.62 -8.07
C GLN A 232 4.86 32.72 -7.45
N TYR A 233 5.19 32.94 -6.18
CA TYR A 233 6.13 32.13 -5.44
C TYR A 233 5.71 30.64 -5.38
N ILE A 234 4.44 30.37 -5.05
CA ILE A 234 3.89 29.01 -5.00
C ILE A 234 4.00 28.32 -6.38
N GLN A 235 3.69 29.06 -7.46
CA GLN A 235 3.79 28.54 -8.83
C GLN A 235 5.24 28.22 -9.20
N GLU A 236 6.17 29.13 -8.94
CA GLU A 236 7.61 28.93 -9.20
C GLU A 236 8.17 27.75 -8.42
N SER A 237 7.82 27.64 -7.13
CA SER A 237 8.22 26.52 -6.27
C SER A 237 7.69 25.18 -6.78
N THR A 238 6.44 25.12 -7.22
CA THR A 238 5.85 23.90 -7.77
C THR A 238 6.47 23.52 -9.12
N LEU A 239 6.77 24.50 -9.99
CA LEU A 239 7.51 24.27 -11.24
C LEU A 239 8.93 23.77 -10.99
N LYS A 240 9.60 24.30 -9.96
CA LYS A 240 10.92 23.85 -9.52
C LYS A 240 10.88 22.38 -9.11
N LEU A 241 9.94 21.99 -8.24
CA LEU A 241 9.75 20.59 -7.86
C LEU A 241 9.53 19.72 -9.10
N LYS A 242 8.71 20.19 -10.06
CA LYS A 242 8.36 19.41 -11.24
C LYS A 242 9.59 19.16 -12.10
N ARG A 243 10.43 20.17 -12.28
CA ARG A 243 11.71 20.02 -12.98
C ARG A 243 12.58 18.96 -12.31
N VAL A 244 12.80 19.07 -11.00
CA VAL A 244 13.64 18.15 -10.23
C VAL A 244 13.13 16.71 -10.33
N TYR A 245 11.87 16.46 -10.00
CA TYR A 245 11.31 15.10 -10.02
C TYR A 245 11.16 14.51 -11.42
N SER A 246 11.06 15.34 -12.46
CA SER A 246 11.02 14.86 -13.86
C SER A 246 12.37 14.40 -14.39
N MET A 247 13.47 15.02 -13.93
CA MET A 247 14.84 14.74 -14.38
C MET A 247 15.55 13.71 -13.50
N MET A 248 15.01 13.44 -12.32
CA MET A 248 15.63 12.55 -11.35
C MET A 248 15.59 11.08 -11.81
N GLU A 249 16.75 10.44 -11.73
CA GLU A 249 16.86 8.98 -11.80
C GLU A 249 16.54 8.35 -10.45
N TYR A 250 15.87 7.21 -10.48
CA TYR A 250 15.55 6.43 -9.28
C TYR A 250 15.56 4.94 -9.63
N ASP A 251 15.77 4.10 -8.62
CA ASP A 251 15.72 2.65 -8.76
C ASP A 251 14.29 2.15 -8.51
N PRO A 252 13.60 1.55 -9.51
CA PRO A 252 12.26 0.99 -9.34
C PRO A 252 12.18 -0.15 -8.32
N MET A 253 13.29 -0.83 -8.02
CA MET A 253 13.37 -1.85 -6.97
C MET A 253 13.58 -1.24 -5.58
N TYR A 254 14.06 -0.01 -5.51
CA TYR A 254 14.39 0.68 -4.28
C TYR A 254 13.86 2.13 -4.29
N LEU A 255 12.55 2.26 -4.06
CA LEU A 255 11.83 3.55 -4.16
C LEU A 255 12.28 4.61 -3.15
N PHE A 256 12.95 4.24 -2.05
CA PHE A 256 13.57 5.22 -1.16
C PHE A 256 14.66 6.05 -1.86
N SER A 257 15.22 5.56 -2.98
CA SER A 257 16.11 6.35 -3.84
C SER A 257 15.46 7.65 -4.34
N ILE A 258 14.14 7.72 -4.49
CA ILE A 258 13.40 8.93 -4.86
C ILE A 258 13.69 10.05 -3.84
N ILE A 259 13.57 9.75 -2.54
CA ILE A 259 13.79 10.75 -1.48
C ILE A 259 15.27 11.15 -1.42
N ARG A 260 16.16 10.16 -1.47
CA ARG A 260 17.62 10.39 -1.40
C ARG A 260 18.13 11.24 -2.56
N ASN A 261 17.71 10.93 -3.77
CA ASN A 261 18.17 11.62 -4.96
C ASN A 261 17.53 13.02 -5.08
N ALA A 262 16.27 13.17 -4.66
CA ALA A 262 15.60 14.47 -4.58
C ALA A 262 16.30 15.39 -3.59
N SER A 263 16.70 14.87 -2.42
CA SER A 263 17.51 15.61 -1.44
C SER A 263 18.80 16.16 -2.05
N ALA A 264 19.55 15.32 -2.79
CA ALA A 264 20.79 15.76 -3.42
C ALA A 264 20.58 16.89 -4.44
N LEU A 265 19.55 16.78 -5.29
CA LEU A 265 19.24 17.77 -6.33
C LEU A 265 18.65 19.07 -5.76
N LEU A 266 17.84 18.97 -4.70
CA LEU A 266 17.28 20.16 -4.05
C LEU A 266 18.36 20.89 -3.22
N ARG A 267 19.28 20.18 -2.58
CA ARG A 267 20.42 20.78 -1.85
C ARG A 267 21.39 21.54 -2.73
N SER A 268 21.68 21.05 -3.93
CA SER A 268 22.63 21.73 -4.84
C SER A 268 22.17 23.13 -5.26
N GLU A 269 20.89 23.45 -5.04
CA GLU A 269 20.27 24.72 -5.42
C GLU A 269 19.76 25.53 -4.21
N ILE A 270 20.04 25.11 -2.97
CA ILE A 270 19.53 25.78 -1.75
C ILE A 270 20.69 26.09 -0.80
N VAL A 271 20.83 27.36 -0.42
CA VAL A 271 21.52 27.76 0.82
C VAL A 271 20.66 27.24 1.96
N SER A 272 21.11 26.16 2.60
CA SER A 272 20.42 25.50 3.70
C SER A 272 19.85 26.51 4.70
N THR A 273 18.52 26.62 4.79
CA THR A 273 17.87 27.14 5.99
C THR A 273 18.07 26.11 7.09
N ASN A 274 19.26 26.15 7.70
CA ASN A 274 19.59 25.39 8.89
C ASN A 274 18.70 25.90 10.03
N PHE A 275 17.52 25.32 10.17
CA PHE A 275 16.79 25.39 11.43
C PHE A 275 17.52 24.48 12.43
N GLN A 276 18.57 25.01 13.06
CA GLN A 276 18.99 24.51 14.36
C GLN A 276 17.82 24.72 15.33
N LYS A 277 17.06 23.66 15.61
CA LYS A 277 16.08 23.69 16.68
C LYS A 277 16.73 23.21 17.97
N SER A 278 16.63 24.07 18.97
CA SER A 278 17.01 23.79 20.36
C SER A 278 16.26 22.56 20.88
N ASP A 279 16.99 21.68 21.57
CA ASP A 279 16.47 20.61 22.41
C ASP A 279 15.57 21.20 23.51
N LYS A 280 14.35 21.60 23.17
CA LYS A 280 13.36 22.02 24.16
C LYS A 280 12.66 20.76 24.70
N ASN A 281 13.17 20.34 25.86
CA ASN A 281 12.56 19.52 26.92
C ASN A 281 11.32 18.72 26.52
N ASN A 282 11.49 17.39 26.56
CA ASN A 282 10.47 16.35 26.49
C ASN A 282 9.39 16.51 27.58
N LYS A 283 8.46 17.45 27.40
CA LYS A 283 7.12 17.31 27.96
C LYS A 283 6.33 16.41 27.02
N LYS A 284 5.59 15.42 27.54
CA LYS A 284 4.59 14.66 26.77
C LYS A 284 3.57 15.66 26.21
N ILE A 285 3.73 16.07 24.95
CA ILE A 285 2.74 16.86 24.23
C ILE A 285 1.74 15.85 23.65
N LEU A 286 0.44 16.11 23.81
CA LEU A 286 -0.64 15.24 23.34
C LEU A 286 -0.84 15.27 21.81
N LYS A 287 -0.20 16.24 21.13
CA LYS A 287 -0.36 16.57 19.70
C LYS A 287 1.00 16.84 19.08
N GLU A 288 1.32 16.19 17.97
CA GLU A 288 2.54 16.48 17.21
C GLU A 288 2.26 17.55 16.14
N SER A 289 3.16 18.53 15.98
CA SER A 289 3.01 19.52 14.92
C SER A 289 3.43 18.93 13.58
N ILE A 290 2.45 18.63 12.72
CA ILE A 290 2.68 18.14 11.36
C ILE A 290 3.31 19.21 10.49
N PHE A 291 2.83 20.45 10.50
CA PHE A 291 3.45 21.58 9.82
C PHE A 291 4.23 22.43 10.81
N ILE A 292 5.33 23.02 10.35
CA ILE A 292 6.12 24.02 11.08
C ILE A 292 5.28 25.27 11.28
N SER A 293 4.51 25.67 10.26
CA SER A 293 3.60 26.83 10.35
C SER A 293 2.49 26.66 11.40
N ALA A 294 2.20 25.42 11.81
CA ALA A 294 1.18 25.09 12.81
C ALA A 294 1.70 25.00 14.25
N GLU A 295 3.02 25.14 14.49
CA GLU A 295 3.61 25.06 15.84
C GLU A 295 2.94 26.00 16.87
N PRO A 296 2.52 27.23 16.53
CA PRO A 296 1.81 28.09 17.47
C PRO A 296 0.48 27.52 17.98
N GLN A 297 -0.10 26.55 17.27
CA GLN A 297 -1.43 25.97 17.52
C GLN A 297 -1.37 24.53 18.06
N ILE A 298 -0.22 24.13 18.59
CA ILE A 298 -0.01 22.77 19.12
C ILE A 298 -0.86 22.47 20.37
N ASN A 299 -1.35 23.50 21.06
CA ASN A 299 -2.16 23.36 22.27
C ASN A 299 -3.67 23.53 22.02
N SER A 300 -4.08 23.93 20.81
CA SER A 300 -5.50 24.04 20.45
C SER A 300 -6.00 22.72 19.88
N PHE A 301 -7.16 22.28 20.37
CA PHE A 301 -7.88 21.12 19.87
C PHE A 301 -9.25 21.56 19.37
N VAL A 302 -9.56 21.21 18.13
CA VAL A 302 -10.86 21.46 17.52
C VAL A 302 -11.59 20.13 17.35
N ASN A 303 -12.76 20.04 17.96
CA ASN A 303 -13.61 18.86 17.83
C ASN A 303 -14.15 18.73 16.41
N TRP A 304 -14.38 17.49 15.99
CA TRP A 304 -14.97 17.22 14.68
C TRP A 304 -16.39 17.82 14.58
N PRO A 305 -16.70 18.62 13.55
CA PRO A 305 -18.01 19.24 13.42
C PRO A 305 -19.12 18.22 13.16
N GLU A 306 -20.26 18.34 13.86
CA GLU A 306 -21.40 17.40 13.73
C GLU A 306 -21.98 17.36 12.31
N GLN A 307 -21.90 18.49 11.58
CA GLN A 307 -22.36 18.59 10.20
C GLN A 307 -21.62 17.65 9.23
N PHE A 308 -20.38 17.26 9.56
CA PHE A 308 -19.59 16.31 8.79
C PHE A 308 -19.71 14.93 9.46
N ARG A 309 -20.92 14.37 9.44
CA ARG A 309 -21.25 13.12 10.11
C ARG A 309 -20.41 11.96 9.55
N ARG A 310 -19.62 11.35 10.43
CA ARG A 310 -18.80 10.17 10.17
C ARG A 310 -19.68 8.96 9.81
N LYS A 311 -19.31 8.21 8.79
CA LYS A 311 -19.98 6.96 8.39
C LYS A 311 -18.95 5.84 8.32
N THR A 312 -19.35 4.63 8.68
CA THR A 312 -18.45 3.50 8.46
C THR A 312 -18.42 3.13 6.98
N LYS A 313 -17.25 2.66 6.50
CA LYS A 313 -17.09 2.17 5.14
C LYS A 313 -18.16 1.13 4.78
N ASP A 314 -18.39 0.19 5.70
CA ASP A 314 -19.35 -0.90 5.54
C ASP A 314 -20.79 -0.41 5.37
N GLU A 315 -21.20 0.64 6.08
CA GLU A 315 -22.53 1.25 5.92
C GLU A 315 -22.72 1.80 4.51
N LEU A 316 -21.70 2.47 3.96
CA LEU A 316 -21.77 3.03 2.62
C LEU A 316 -21.78 1.94 1.55
N GLU A 317 -20.90 0.95 1.66
CA GLU A 317 -20.82 -0.15 0.69
C GLU A 317 -22.12 -0.97 0.66
N LYS A 318 -22.76 -1.19 1.81
CA LYS A 318 -24.07 -1.89 1.90
C LYS A 318 -25.24 -1.06 1.37
N SER A 319 -25.15 0.27 1.43
CA SER A 319 -26.22 1.17 0.97
C SER A 319 -26.33 1.27 -0.55
N VAL A 320 -25.29 0.84 -1.28
CA VAL A 320 -25.30 0.84 -2.75
C VAL A 320 -26.04 -0.40 -3.22
N VAL A 321 -27.28 -0.21 -3.68
CA VAL A 321 -28.06 -1.25 -4.36
C VAL A 321 -27.29 -1.66 -5.61
N GLN A 322 -26.70 -2.86 -5.58
CA GLN A 322 -26.05 -3.45 -6.74
C GLN A 322 -27.12 -3.71 -7.80
N VAL A 323 -27.18 -2.84 -8.81
CA VAL A 323 -28.00 -3.11 -9.99
C VAL A 323 -27.32 -4.25 -10.72
N ALA A 324 -27.80 -5.47 -10.51
CA ALA A 324 -27.40 -6.63 -11.28
C ALA A 324 -27.81 -6.38 -12.74
N ASN A 325 -26.88 -5.88 -13.57
CA ASN A 325 -27.09 -5.86 -15.00
C ASN A 325 -27.16 -7.31 -15.48
N LYS A 326 -28.35 -7.72 -15.95
CA LYS A 326 -28.65 -9.02 -16.57
C LYS A 326 -27.81 -9.37 -17.82
N ILE A 327 -26.79 -8.58 -18.16
CA ILE A 327 -25.99 -8.75 -19.37
C ILE A 327 -24.90 -9.83 -19.18
N TYR A 328 -24.52 -10.11 -17.93
CA TYR A 328 -23.66 -11.25 -17.58
C TYR A 328 -24.18 -11.95 -16.33
N GLN A 329 -25.33 -12.60 -16.46
CA GLN A 329 -25.60 -13.78 -15.66
C GLN A 329 -25.41 -14.98 -16.58
N PRO A 330 -24.47 -15.92 -16.32
CA PRO A 330 -24.56 -17.21 -16.96
C PRO A 330 -25.93 -17.77 -16.59
N ASN A 331 -26.71 -18.21 -17.59
CA ASN A 331 -28.05 -18.74 -17.39
C ASN A 331 -28.07 -19.61 -16.14
N GLU A 332 -28.81 -19.19 -15.12
CA GLU A 332 -29.14 -20.05 -14.01
C GLU A 332 -29.89 -21.24 -14.61
N VAL A 333 -29.18 -22.34 -14.76
CA VAL A 333 -29.80 -23.64 -15.01
C VAL A 333 -30.71 -23.88 -13.84
N ASP A 334 -31.99 -24.02 -14.16
CA ASP A 334 -33.10 -24.31 -13.27
C ASP A 334 -32.70 -25.43 -12.29
N LYS A 335 -32.40 -25.06 -11.04
CA LYS A 335 -32.04 -26.01 -9.96
C LYS A 335 -33.28 -26.66 -9.34
N SER A 336 -34.24 -27.01 -10.18
CA SER A 336 -35.48 -27.69 -9.79
C SER A 336 -35.47 -29.18 -10.15
N ALA A 337 -34.31 -29.84 -10.08
CA ALA A 337 -34.23 -31.29 -9.91
C ALA A 337 -32.82 -31.64 -9.47
N LEU A 338 -32.61 -31.88 -8.17
CA LEU A 338 -31.70 -32.88 -7.60
C LEU A 338 -31.74 -32.74 -6.06
N PRO A 339 -31.88 -33.84 -5.31
CA PRO A 339 -32.10 -33.77 -3.86
C PRO A 339 -30.85 -33.28 -3.15
N PHE A 340 -31.01 -32.19 -2.40
CA PHE A 340 -30.00 -31.64 -1.49
C PHE A 340 -29.61 -32.70 -0.46
N LYS A 341 -28.36 -33.20 -0.53
CA LYS A 341 -27.62 -33.63 0.65
C LYS A 341 -26.74 -32.47 1.08
N GLU A 342 -26.94 -32.04 2.32
CA GLU A 342 -26.14 -31.02 3.00
C GLU A 342 -24.63 -31.31 2.84
N TYR A 343 -23.90 -30.39 2.23
CA TYR A 343 -22.46 -30.30 2.42
C TYR A 343 -22.14 -28.91 3.01
N ARG A 344 -21.69 -28.95 4.27
CA ARG A 344 -21.13 -27.82 5.00
C ARG A 344 -19.87 -27.34 4.29
N ASN A 345 -19.79 -26.02 4.14
CA ASN A 345 -18.61 -25.16 4.12
C ASN A 345 -17.25 -25.82 3.82
N GLU A 346 -16.77 -25.65 2.59
CA GLU A 346 -15.33 -25.58 2.32
C GLU A 346 -15.01 -24.23 1.67
N GLN A 347 -14.18 -23.48 2.38
CA GLN A 347 -13.57 -22.24 1.91
C GLN A 347 -12.80 -22.56 0.62
N TYR A 348 -13.06 -21.81 -0.44
CA TYR A 348 -12.26 -21.85 -1.67
C TYR A 348 -10.82 -21.41 -1.36
N GLN A 349 -9.96 -22.35 -1.01
CA GLN A 349 -8.52 -22.19 -1.06
C GLN A 349 -8.10 -22.22 -2.52
N PHE A 350 -7.66 -21.06 -3.02
CA PHE A 350 -7.05 -20.92 -4.33
C PHE A 350 -5.64 -21.54 -4.28
N GLU A 351 -5.50 -22.80 -4.68
CA GLU A 351 -4.20 -23.43 -4.90
C GLU A 351 -3.93 -23.58 -6.41
N ILE A 352 -2.74 -23.16 -6.85
CA ILE A 352 -2.25 -23.28 -8.22
C ILE A 352 -2.34 -24.75 -8.64
N ARG A 353 -2.84 -25.06 -9.84
CA ARG A 353 -3.11 -26.44 -10.33
C ARG A 353 -1.92 -27.41 -10.20
N THR A 354 -0.69 -26.91 -10.11
CA THR A 354 0.55 -27.68 -9.92
C THR A 354 0.85 -28.07 -8.47
N MET A 355 0.11 -27.54 -7.48
CA MET A 355 0.23 -27.89 -6.05
C MET A 355 -0.85 -28.86 -5.56
N LYS A 356 -1.90 -29.11 -6.36
CA LYS A 356 -2.92 -30.10 -5.98
C LYS A 356 -2.32 -31.50 -6.00
N ARG A 357 -2.27 -32.12 -4.82
CA ARG A 357 -1.91 -33.54 -4.68
C ARG A 357 -2.95 -34.40 -5.39
N PRO A 358 -2.54 -35.33 -6.27
CA PRO A 358 -3.49 -36.22 -6.93
C PRO A 358 -4.13 -37.14 -5.88
N ILE A 359 -5.41 -37.49 -6.07
CA ILE A 359 -6.03 -38.55 -5.26
C ILE A 359 -5.58 -39.88 -5.85
N VAL A 360 -5.05 -40.77 -5.01
CA VAL A 360 -4.50 -42.06 -5.46
C VAL A 360 -5.07 -43.21 -4.64
N GLU A 361 -5.27 -44.35 -5.29
CA GLU A 361 -5.77 -45.58 -4.67
C GLU A 361 -4.77 -46.13 -3.64
N LEU A 362 -5.29 -46.59 -2.50
CA LEU A 362 -4.50 -47.26 -1.47
C LEU A 362 -4.02 -48.62 -1.98
N LYS A 363 -2.71 -48.76 -2.16
CA LYS A 363 -2.07 -50.02 -2.56
C LYS A 363 -1.38 -50.67 -1.36
N PRO A 364 -1.43 -52.00 -1.20
CA PRO A 364 -0.65 -52.68 -0.17
C PRO A 364 0.85 -52.49 -0.45
N LEU A 365 1.61 -52.22 0.62
CA LEU A 365 3.07 -52.07 0.52
C LEU A 365 3.71 -53.41 0.13
N PRO A 366 4.67 -53.41 -0.81
CA PRO A 366 5.43 -54.60 -1.13
C PRO A 366 6.32 -55.01 0.06
N ASN A 367 6.61 -56.31 0.18
CA ASN A 367 7.56 -56.80 1.19
C ASN A 367 8.94 -56.20 0.93
N MET A 368 9.48 -55.50 1.93
CA MET A 368 10.80 -54.89 1.80
C MET A 368 11.91 -55.93 1.99
N PRO A 369 12.94 -55.94 1.12
CA PRO A 369 14.09 -56.82 1.29
C PRO A 369 14.87 -56.43 2.55
N THR A 370 15.31 -57.41 3.34
CA THR A 370 16.04 -57.19 4.61
C THR A 370 17.54 -57.46 4.51
N SER A 371 18.03 -57.86 3.33
CA SER A 371 19.39 -58.36 3.14
C SER A 371 20.40 -57.29 2.72
N ASN A 372 19.96 -56.19 2.07
CA ASN A 372 20.85 -55.22 1.46
C ASN A 372 20.23 -53.81 1.41
N SER A 373 20.97 -52.82 1.91
CA SER A 373 20.58 -51.40 1.91
C SER A 373 20.30 -50.83 0.51
N LEU A 374 20.96 -51.33 -0.53
CA LEU A 374 20.72 -50.90 -1.91
C LEU A 374 19.36 -51.38 -2.43
N ASP A 375 19.00 -52.63 -2.14
CA ASP A 375 17.73 -53.22 -2.56
C ASP A 375 16.55 -52.60 -1.80
N ILE A 376 16.76 -52.21 -0.53
CA ILE A 376 15.82 -51.43 0.27
C ILE A 376 15.52 -50.08 -0.41
N LEU A 377 16.55 -49.32 -0.78
CA LEU A 377 16.37 -48.01 -1.42
C LEU A 377 15.76 -48.10 -2.83
N LEU A 378 16.08 -49.15 -3.59
CA LEU A 378 15.44 -49.42 -4.88
C LEU A 378 13.95 -49.71 -4.72
N THR A 379 13.58 -50.46 -3.67
CA THR A 379 12.17 -50.74 -3.34
C THR A 379 11.43 -49.46 -2.96
N VAL A 380 12.03 -48.58 -2.15
CA VAL A 380 11.46 -47.27 -1.82
C VAL A 380 11.29 -46.40 -3.08
N LYS A 381 12.27 -46.39 -3.98
CA LYS A 381 12.18 -45.67 -5.26
C LYS A 381 11.04 -46.20 -6.13
N ASP A 382 10.84 -47.50 -6.16
CA ASP A 382 9.75 -48.14 -6.92
C ASP A 382 8.37 -47.78 -6.34
N ILE A 383 8.23 -47.75 -5.01
CA ILE A 383 7.00 -47.30 -4.32
C ILE A 383 6.67 -45.84 -4.68
N VAL A 384 7.67 -44.95 -4.73
CA VAL A 384 7.47 -43.55 -5.14
C VAL A 384 7.09 -43.45 -6.62
N ASN A 385 7.66 -44.30 -7.48
CA ASN A 385 7.36 -44.30 -8.92
C ASN A 385 5.96 -44.83 -9.25
N LYS A 386 5.48 -45.84 -8.51
CA LYS A 386 4.18 -46.51 -8.69
C LYS A 386 2.97 -45.73 -8.14
N ASP A 387 3.17 -44.45 -7.81
CA ASP A 387 2.14 -43.55 -7.28
C ASP A 387 1.42 -44.18 -6.09
N TYR A 388 2.15 -44.47 -5.02
CA TYR A 388 1.53 -44.80 -3.74
C TYR A 388 1.06 -43.51 -3.05
N ASP A 389 0.09 -43.63 -2.13
CA ASP A 389 -0.31 -42.51 -1.29
C ASP A 389 0.86 -42.07 -0.39
N VAL A 390 0.91 -40.76 -0.07
CA VAL A 390 1.98 -40.13 0.72
C VAL A 390 2.17 -40.87 2.05
N ARG A 391 1.08 -41.30 2.69
CA ARG A 391 1.15 -42.00 3.98
C ARG A 391 1.82 -43.37 3.86
N SER A 392 1.51 -44.14 2.81
CA SER A 392 2.21 -45.40 2.51
C SER A 392 3.68 -45.18 2.16
N ILE A 393 4.02 -44.11 1.43
CA ILE A 393 5.42 -43.72 1.17
C ILE A 393 6.14 -43.41 2.50
N GLY A 394 5.48 -42.70 3.42
CA GLY A 394 6.02 -42.42 4.76
C GLY A 394 6.27 -43.68 5.59
N LYS A 395 5.37 -44.67 5.54
CA LYS A 395 5.55 -45.98 6.18
C LYS A 395 6.69 -46.78 5.54
N ALA A 396 6.81 -46.75 4.22
CA ALA A 396 7.92 -47.39 3.52
C ALA A 396 9.26 -46.75 3.89
N LEU A 397 9.34 -45.42 4.03
CA LEU A 397 10.55 -44.75 4.48
C LEU A 397 10.92 -45.10 5.93
N GLU A 398 9.93 -45.30 6.81
CA GLU A 398 10.16 -45.74 8.19
C GLU A 398 10.72 -47.16 8.26
N ILE A 399 10.07 -48.11 7.58
CA ILE A 399 10.53 -49.51 7.55
C ILE A 399 11.93 -49.60 6.94
N ALA A 400 12.18 -48.81 5.88
CA ALA A 400 13.49 -48.76 5.22
C ALA A 400 14.57 -48.17 6.14
N ARG A 401 14.23 -47.11 6.90
CA ARG A 401 15.12 -46.54 7.90
C ARG A 401 15.51 -47.58 8.95
N ASP A 402 14.55 -48.34 9.47
CA ASP A 402 14.81 -49.29 10.56
C ASP A 402 15.69 -50.45 10.10
N TYR A 403 15.50 -50.95 8.87
CA TYR A 403 16.38 -51.96 8.27
C TYR A 403 17.76 -51.41 7.86
N ILE A 404 17.86 -50.16 7.42
CA ILE A 404 19.16 -49.55 7.11
C ILE A 404 19.92 -49.21 8.40
N LYS A 405 19.21 -48.83 9.47
CA LYS A 405 19.78 -48.53 10.79
C LYS A 405 20.45 -49.76 11.41
N SER A 406 19.91 -50.96 11.19
CA SER A 406 20.56 -52.21 11.64
C SER A 406 21.82 -52.55 10.82
N MET A 407 22.06 -51.90 9.67
CA MET A 407 23.21 -52.14 8.80
C MET A 407 24.26 -51.01 8.81
N LEU A 408 23.86 -49.76 9.08
CA LEU A 408 24.70 -48.57 9.01
C LEU A 408 24.45 -47.64 10.21
N LEU A 409 25.46 -47.47 11.07
CA LEU A 409 25.30 -46.79 12.37
C LEU A 409 25.29 -45.25 12.32
N HIS A 410 25.86 -44.59 11.31
CA HIS A 410 25.84 -43.12 11.22
C HIS A 410 25.89 -42.61 9.77
N SER A 411 24.74 -42.23 9.23
CA SER A 411 24.68 -41.52 7.95
C SER A 411 23.57 -40.47 7.97
N ASN A 412 23.83 -39.31 7.35
CA ASN A 412 22.84 -38.25 7.13
C ASN A 412 21.57 -38.76 6.43
N ILE A 413 21.66 -39.91 5.74
CA ILE A 413 20.56 -40.63 5.09
C ILE A 413 19.48 -41.01 6.10
N LEU A 414 19.82 -41.55 7.28
CA LEU A 414 18.84 -41.96 8.30
C LEU A 414 18.04 -40.78 8.86
N TRP A 415 18.70 -39.63 8.99
CA TRP A 415 18.05 -38.40 9.46
C TRP A 415 17.07 -37.86 8.42
N ASP A 416 17.47 -37.79 7.15
CA ASP A 416 16.59 -37.36 6.07
C ASP A 416 15.38 -38.31 5.90
N MET A 417 15.60 -39.62 5.97
CA MET A 417 14.52 -40.61 5.90
C MET A 417 13.52 -40.44 7.05
N SER A 418 14.01 -40.17 8.26
CA SER A 418 13.16 -39.89 9.43
C SER A 418 12.32 -38.62 9.25
N LYS A 419 12.92 -37.58 8.67
CA LYS A 419 12.24 -36.32 8.38
C LYS A 419 11.08 -36.53 7.39
N PHE A 420 11.33 -37.24 6.30
CA PHE A 420 10.28 -37.52 5.30
C PHE A 420 9.22 -38.50 5.83
N ALA A 421 9.60 -39.53 6.57
CA ALA A 421 8.65 -40.46 7.19
C ALA A 421 7.66 -39.71 8.09
N ASN A 422 8.16 -38.84 8.98
CA ASN A 422 7.31 -38.06 9.87
C ASN A 422 6.36 -37.12 9.12
N ILE A 423 6.86 -36.35 8.15
CA ILE A 423 6.05 -35.41 7.37
C ILE A 423 4.93 -36.14 6.62
N PHE A 424 5.26 -37.29 6.03
CA PHE A 424 4.34 -38.03 5.18
C PHE A 424 3.33 -38.89 5.94
N GLN A 425 3.66 -39.36 7.15
CA GLN A 425 2.72 -40.11 7.99
C GLN A 425 1.57 -39.26 8.55
N HIS A 426 1.79 -37.95 8.73
CA HIS A 426 0.78 -37.01 9.20
C HIS A 426 -0.10 -36.42 8.09
N THR A 427 0.08 -36.86 6.84
CA THR A 427 -0.73 -36.43 5.70
C THR A 427 -2.04 -37.23 5.62
N GLU A 428 -3.12 -36.61 5.13
CA GLU A 428 -4.40 -37.26 4.91
C GLU A 428 -4.28 -38.50 3.99
N PRO A 429 -5.06 -39.58 4.26
CA PRO A 429 -5.04 -40.77 3.42
C PRO A 429 -5.53 -40.47 1.99
N ASN A 430 -5.06 -41.25 1.02
CA ASN A 430 -5.42 -41.17 -0.41
C ASN A 430 -4.86 -39.94 -1.15
N LEU A 431 -4.03 -39.12 -0.53
CA LEU A 431 -3.27 -38.08 -1.24
C LEU A 431 -1.97 -38.68 -1.77
N GLY A 432 -1.68 -38.48 -3.05
CA GLY A 432 -0.39 -38.76 -3.67
C GLY A 432 0.57 -37.57 -3.60
N LEU A 433 1.82 -37.79 -3.99
CA LEU A 433 2.80 -36.70 -4.10
C LEU A 433 2.47 -35.79 -5.30
N SER A 434 2.64 -34.49 -5.14
CA SER A 434 2.62 -33.58 -6.30
C SER A 434 3.80 -33.92 -7.26
N PRO A 435 3.72 -33.55 -8.55
CA PRO A 435 4.80 -33.81 -9.51
C PRO A 435 6.17 -33.27 -9.05
N LYS A 436 6.16 -32.10 -8.37
CA LYS A 436 7.37 -31.48 -7.82
C LYS A 436 7.92 -32.28 -6.63
N GLU A 437 7.07 -32.66 -5.68
CA GLU A 437 7.49 -33.46 -4.52
C GLU A 437 8.01 -34.85 -4.94
N LYS A 438 7.37 -35.48 -5.93
CA LYS A 438 7.80 -36.76 -6.51
C LYS A 438 9.21 -36.64 -7.10
N PHE A 439 9.46 -35.59 -7.89
CA PHE A 439 10.77 -35.33 -8.48
C PHE A 439 11.86 -35.12 -7.41
N GLU A 440 11.61 -34.25 -6.43
CA GLU A 440 12.56 -33.96 -5.35
C GLU A 440 12.89 -35.20 -4.51
N LEU A 441 11.89 -36.03 -4.20
CA LEU A 441 12.08 -37.26 -3.43
C LEU A 441 12.89 -38.30 -4.22
N ILE A 442 12.63 -38.48 -5.51
CA ILE A 442 13.38 -39.39 -6.38
C ILE A 442 14.84 -38.94 -6.49
N GLU A 443 15.10 -37.65 -6.66
CA GLU A 443 16.47 -37.12 -6.69
C GLU A 443 17.22 -37.42 -5.38
N LYS A 444 16.57 -37.26 -4.23
CA LYS A 444 17.17 -37.59 -2.93
C LYS A 444 17.47 -39.08 -2.78
N ILE A 445 16.54 -39.96 -3.18
CA ILE A 445 16.77 -41.41 -3.14
C ILE A 445 17.94 -41.79 -4.06
N ASN A 446 18.05 -41.20 -5.25
CA ASN A 446 19.18 -41.43 -6.15
C ASN A 446 20.51 -40.99 -5.52
N LYS A 447 20.53 -39.86 -4.79
CA LYS A 447 21.72 -39.42 -4.03
C LYS A 447 22.09 -40.43 -2.94
N TRP A 448 21.12 -40.97 -2.21
CA TRP A 448 21.37 -42.01 -1.20
C TRP A 448 21.93 -43.30 -1.82
N ILE A 449 21.36 -43.76 -2.94
CA ILE A 449 21.85 -44.95 -3.67
C ILE A 449 23.31 -44.73 -4.12
N ASN A 450 23.63 -43.56 -4.67
CA ASN A 450 24.99 -43.25 -5.13
C ASN A 450 26.00 -43.17 -3.98
N LEU A 451 25.59 -42.70 -2.80
CA LEU A 451 26.44 -42.69 -1.61
C LEU A 451 26.73 -44.10 -1.09
N ILE A 452 25.75 -45.00 -1.14
CA ILE A 452 25.91 -46.39 -0.72
C ILE A 452 26.75 -47.18 -1.75
N LYS A 453 26.63 -46.90 -3.05
CA LYS A 453 27.46 -47.53 -4.10
C LYS A 453 28.94 -47.11 -4.08
N LYS A 454 29.25 -45.94 -3.50
CA LYS A 454 30.63 -45.40 -3.41
C LYS A 454 31.37 -45.87 -2.16
N ARG A 455 30.67 -46.48 -1.20
CA ARG A 455 31.26 -47.23 -0.09
C ARG A 455 31.40 -48.68 -0.52
#